data_AF-A0AB35NHI5-F1
#
_entry.id   AF-A0AB35NHI5-F1
#
_cell.length_a   1.000
_cell.length_b   1.000
_cell.length_c   1.000
_cell.angle_alpha   90.00
_cell.angle_beta   90.00
_cell.angle_gamma   90.00
#
_symmetry.space_group_name_H-M   'P 1'
#
loop_
_entity.id
_entity.type
_entity.pdbx_description
1 polymer ?
#
loop_
_entity_poly.entity_id
_entity_poly.type
_entity_poly.pdbx_seq_one_letter_code
_entity_poly.pdbx_strand_id
1 'polypeptide(L)'
;MKYLLASAILLLLCGCAQKAEPEPTVKMPLRQVSAVGLSARPLDFYTHRLAQTLFASISSEHFRSPLAVSSFLPTRQLSLAQLSEQEIDLANQLAESMLSEAVQRGFVAVDLRLRQELLLQTDHEQALSRQISALRQQHGARALLTGTYTVQEDGLVVNVRLIELDNQQVIAAATDFVPHNVMWSPDKIQKRGNYLFRSDRIGEKP
;
A
#
# COMPACT_ATOMS: atom_id res chain seq x y z
N MET A 1 -40.39 48.03 38.36
CA MET A 1 -38.95 47.67 38.42
C MET A 1 -38.61 46.40 37.62
N LYS A 2 -39.16 46.22 36.41
CA LYS A 2 -38.89 45.05 35.54
C LYS A 2 -38.22 45.42 34.20
N TYR A 3 -38.18 46.71 33.87
CA TYR A 3 -37.62 47.22 32.61
C TYR A 3 -36.18 47.76 32.74
N LEU A 4 -35.64 47.85 33.97
CA LEU A 4 -34.27 48.32 34.20
C LEU A 4 -33.20 47.23 34.02
N LEU A 5 -33.58 45.94 34.07
CA LEU A 5 -32.68 44.81 33.81
C LEU A 5 -32.55 44.47 32.32
N ALA A 6 -33.51 44.88 31.49
CA ALA A 6 -33.49 44.61 30.04
C ALA A 6 -32.54 45.55 29.27
N SER A 7 -32.22 46.73 29.80
CA SER A 7 -31.33 47.69 29.14
C SER A 7 -29.84 47.36 29.28
N ALA A 8 -29.46 46.47 30.20
CA ALA A 8 -28.05 46.13 30.44
C ALA A 8 -27.50 45.06 29.48
N ILE A 9 -28.37 44.32 28.77
CA ILE A 9 -27.97 43.24 27.86
C ILE A 9 -27.75 43.75 26.42
N LEU A 10 -28.24 44.95 26.07
CA LEU A 10 -28.09 45.51 24.73
C LEU A 10 -26.71 46.18 24.48
N LEU A 11 -25.87 46.32 25.51
CA LEU A 11 -24.57 47.00 25.44
C LEU A 11 -23.35 46.06 25.26
N LEU A 12 -23.58 44.74 25.10
CA LEU A 12 -22.50 43.75 24.90
C LEU A 12 -22.20 43.40 23.44
N LEU A 13 -22.84 44.06 22.47
CA LEU A 13 -22.47 43.94 21.05
C LEU A 13 -21.48 45.05 20.66
N CYS A 14 -20.33 45.09 21.34
CA CYS A 14 -19.20 45.90 20.90
C CYS A 14 -18.44 45.07 19.86
N GLY A 15 -18.52 45.50 18.60
CA GLY A 15 -17.99 44.79 17.46
C GLY A 15 -16.47 44.62 17.50
N CYS A 16 -16.02 43.44 17.05
CA CYS A 16 -14.66 43.29 16.59
C CYS A 16 -14.53 44.03 15.26
N ALA A 17 -13.99 45.25 15.29
CA ALA A 17 -13.53 45.92 14.09
C ALA A 17 -12.31 45.17 13.56
N GLN A 18 -12.54 44.27 12.61
CA GLN A 18 -11.46 43.58 11.90
C GLN A 18 -10.80 44.60 10.96
N LYS A 19 -9.62 45.07 11.36
CA LYS A 19 -8.78 45.92 10.53
C LYS A 19 -8.37 45.08 9.31
N ALA A 20 -8.94 45.39 8.15
CA ALA A 20 -8.49 44.79 6.89
C ALA A 20 -7.02 45.15 6.70
N GLU A 21 -6.14 44.15 6.74
CA GLU A 21 -4.77 44.33 6.27
C GLU A 21 -4.82 44.67 4.78
N PRO A 22 -4.03 45.66 4.32
CA PRO A 22 -3.97 45.99 2.91
C PRO A 22 -3.57 44.73 2.14
N GLU A 23 -4.40 44.32 1.18
CA GLU A 23 -4.03 43.23 0.28
C GLU A 23 -2.67 43.57 -0.35
N PRO A 24 -1.69 42.65 -0.32
CA PRO A 24 -0.44 42.87 -1.02
C PRO A 24 -0.78 43.02 -2.51
N THR A 25 -0.67 44.26 -3.02
CA THR A 25 -0.95 44.61 -4.42
C THR A 25 0.04 44.01 -5.42
N VAL A 26 1.00 43.21 -4.95
CA VAL A 26 1.79 42.35 -5.79
C VAL A 26 1.00 41.07 -5.98
N LYS A 27 0.23 40.99 -7.07
CA LYS A 27 -0.18 39.70 -7.65
C LYS A 27 1.07 38.95 -8.04
N MET A 28 1.72 38.30 -7.07
CA MET A 28 2.69 37.28 -7.38
C MET A 28 1.93 36.28 -8.23
N PRO A 29 2.39 35.94 -9.45
CA PRO A 29 1.81 34.81 -10.14
C PRO A 29 1.93 33.65 -9.15
N LEU A 30 0.79 33.14 -8.68
CA LEU A 30 0.73 31.82 -8.08
C LEU A 30 1.22 30.88 -9.17
N ARG A 31 2.54 30.67 -9.18
CA ARG A 31 3.13 29.57 -9.90
C ARG A 31 2.53 28.36 -9.20
N GLN A 32 1.46 27.82 -9.77
CA GLN A 32 1.08 26.44 -9.54
C GLN A 32 2.27 25.63 -10.00
N VAL A 33 3.24 25.46 -9.11
CA VAL A 33 4.16 24.35 -9.19
C VAL A 33 3.23 23.17 -9.04
N SER A 34 2.86 22.54 -10.17
CA SER A 34 2.35 21.19 -10.13
C SER A 34 3.40 20.42 -9.34
N ALA A 35 3.10 20.14 -8.07
CA ALA A 35 3.92 19.27 -7.28
C ALA A 35 3.86 17.95 -8.03
N VAL A 36 4.88 17.69 -8.86
CA VAL A 36 5.21 16.33 -9.26
C VAL A 36 5.69 15.69 -7.97
N GLY A 37 4.71 15.24 -7.19
CA GLY A 37 4.81 14.91 -5.79
C GLY A 37 4.19 13.54 -5.54
N LEU A 38 4.32 13.11 -4.29
CA LEU A 38 3.77 11.86 -3.80
C LEU A 38 2.30 11.72 -4.19
N SER A 39 1.89 10.48 -4.48
CA SER A 39 0.51 10.15 -4.80
C SER A 39 -0.45 10.71 -3.75
N ALA A 40 -1.59 11.24 -4.20
CA ALA A 40 -2.68 11.66 -3.31
C ALA A 40 -3.33 10.47 -2.56
N ARG A 41 -3.02 9.24 -2.96
CA ARG A 41 -3.47 7.99 -2.35
C ARG A 41 -2.27 7.22 -1.81
N PRO A 42 -2.28 6.75 -0.55
CA PRO A 42 -1.20 5.91 -0.02
C PRO A 42 -1.32 4.48 -0.57
N LEU A 43 -0.35 3.63 -0.24
CA LEU A 43 -0.30 2.24 -0.71
C LEU A 43 -1.50 1.41 -0.20
N ASP A 44 -1.95 1.70 1.01
CA ASP A 44 -3.12 1.10 1.65
C ASP A 44 -4.39 1.20 0.78
N PHE A 45 -4.57 2.31 0.06
CA PHE A 45 -5.70 2.49 -0.85
C PHE A 45 -5.72 1.41 -1.95
N TYR A 46 -4.56 1.09 -2.51
CA TYR A 46 -4.45 0.09 -3.59
C TYR A 46 -4.56 -1.33 -3.04
N THR A 47 -3.94 -1.62 -1.89
CA THR A 47 -4.06 -2.93 -1.23
C THR A 47 -5.47 -3.18 -0.72
N HIS A 48 -6.20 -2.15 -0.29
CA HIS A 48 -7.61 -2.23 0.04
C HIS A 48 -8.48 -2.62 -1.17
N ARG A 49 -8.23 -2.03 -2.35
CA ARG A 49 -8.94 -2.41 -3.59
C ARG A 49 -8.62 -3.83 -4.03
N LEU A 50 -7.34 -4.22 -3.93
CA LEU A 50 -6.90 -5.61 -4.17
C LEU A 50 -7.66 -6.57 -3.26
N ALA A 51 -7.69 -6.29 -1.96
CA ALA A 51 -8.39 -7.11 -0.99
C ALA A 51 -9.90 -7.14 -1.24
N GLN A 52 -10.53 -6.00 -1.53
CA GLN A 52 -11.95 -5.93 -1.86
C GLN A 52 -12.27 -6.82 -3.06
N THR A 53 -11.48 -6.75 -4.13
CA THR A 53 -11.66 -7.57 -5.34
C THR A 53 -11.41 -9.05 -5.05
N LEU A 54 -10.32 -9.36 -4.34
CA LEU A 54 -9.94 -10.73 -4.00
C LEU A 54 -11.01 -11.41 -3.15
N PHE A 55 -11.48 -10.75 -2.08
CA PHE A 55 -12.42 -11.32 -1.13
C PHE A 55 -13.89 -11.25 -1.58
N ALA A 56 -14.24 -10.42 -2.56
CA ALA A 56 -15.58 -10.40 -3.13
C ALA A 56 -15.96 -11.71 -3.85
N SER A 57 -14.97 -12.47 -4.32
CA SER A 57 -15.20 -13.70 -5.10
C SER A 57 -15.26 -14.97 -4.23
N ILE A 58 -15.14 -14.83 -2.90
CA ILE A 58 -14.97 -15.95 -1.98
C ILE A 58 -16.31 -16.31 -1.34
N SER A 59 -16.62 -17.61 -1.28
CA SER A 59 -17.83 -18.09 -0.60
C SER A 59 -17.71 -18.00 0.92
N SER A 60 -18.84 -17.84 1.62
CA SER A 60 -18.93 -17.75 3.09
C SER A 60 -18.21 -18.88 3.84
N GLU A 61 -18.13 -20.07 3.26
CA GLU A 61 -17.47 -21.26 3.82
C GLU A 61 -15.96 -21.08 4.01
N HIS A 62 -15.31 -20.28 3.14
CA HIS A 62 -13.87 -20.07 3.19
C HIS A 62 -13.45 -19.01 4.23
N PHE A 63 -14.36 -18.13 4.66
CA PHE A 63 -14.03 -17.02 5.59
C PHE A 63 -13.64 -17.47 6.99
N ARG A 64 -14.05 -18.67 7.42
CA ARG A 64 -13.76 -19.20 8.76
C ARG A 64 -12.50 -20.04 8.83
N SER A 65 -11.86 -20.29 7.69
CA SER A 65 -10.71 -21.17 7.62
C SER A 65 -9.41 -20.39 7.85
N PRO A 66 -8.44 -20.95 8.60
CA PRO A 66 -7.17 -20.26 8.80
C PRO A 66 -6.45 -20.00 7.47
N LEU A 67 -6.01 -18.75 7.30
CA LEU A 67 -5.38 -18.21 6.10
C LEU A 67 -3.89 -17.96 6.35
N ALA A 68 -3.03 -18.64 5.62
CA ALA A 68 -1.61 -18.31 5.54
C ALA A 68 -1.41 -17.08 4.66
N VAL A 69 -0.57 -16.12 5.08
CA VAL A 69 -0.13 -15.00 4.22
C VAL A 69 1.37 -15.11 3.99
N SER A 70 1.79 -15.19 2.73
CA SER A 70 3.21 -15.19 2.35
C SER A 70 3.68 -13.80 1.93
N SER A 71 4.99 -13.69 1.68
CA SER A 71 5.56 -12.51 1.02
C SER A 71 5.07 -12.33 -0.42
N PHE A 72 5.27 -11.13 -0.93
CA PHE A 72 5.05 -10.75 -2.33
C PHE A 72 6.38 -10.83 -3.09
N LEU A 73 6.39 -11.46 -4.25
CA LEU A 73 7.63 -11.75 -4.99
C LEU A 73 7.65 -11.07 -6.37
N PRO A 74 8.80 -10.61 -6.87
CA PRO A 74 8.90 -10.22 -8.27
C PRO A 74 8.50 -11.39 -9.18
N THR A 75 7.72 -11.09 -10.23
CA THR A 75 7.23 -12.13 -11.16
C THR A 75 8.36 -12.86 -11.89
N ARG A 76 9.52 -12.20 -12.07
CA ARG A 76 10.71 -12.80 -12.70
C ARG A 76 11.61 -13.54 -11.72
N GLN A 77 11.53 -13.20 -10.43
CA GLN A 77 12.43 -13.67 -9.39
C GLN A 77 11.56 -14.09 -8.22
N LEU A 78 11.09 -15.33 -8.27
CA LEU A 78 10.17 -15.93 -7.29
C LEU A 78 10.90 -16.26 -5.95
N SER A 79 11.79 -15.38 -5.51
CA SER A 79 12.61 -15.50 -4.32
C SER A 79 13.00 -14.13 -3.78
N LEU A 80 13.08 -14.02 -2.45
CA LEU A 80 13.54 -12.81 -1.77
C LEU A 80 15.08 -12.73 -1.67
N ALA A 81 15.80 -13.82 -1.95
CA ALA A 81 17.22 -13.97 -1.59
C ALA A 81 18.18 -13.01 -2.33
N GLN A 82 17.73 -12.41 -3.43
CA GLN A 82 18.56 -11.60 -4.33
C GLN A 82 17.91 -10.23 -4.59
N LEU A 83 16.96 -9.82 -3.75
CA LEU A 83 16.27 -8.54 -3.87
C LEU A 83 17.04 -7.43 -3.17
N SER A 84 16.89 -6.21 -3.68
CA SER A 84 17.35 -5.01 -2.98
C SER A 84 16.55 -4.76 -1.70
N GLU A 85 17.10 -3.97 -0.76
CA GLU A 85 16.39 -3.57 0.46
C GLU A 85 15.03 -2.91 0.14
N GLN A 86 14.98 -2.05 -0.87
CA GLN A 86 13.74 -1.39 -1.29
C GLN A 86 12.68 -2.39 -1.80
N GLU A 87 13.11 -3.44 -2.49
CA GLU A 87 12.22 -4.50 -2.96
C GLU A 87 11.74 -5.39 -1.82
N ILE A 88 12.59 -5.66 -0.83
CA ILE A 88 12.23 -6.39 0.39
C ILE A 88 11.22 -5.59 1.21
N ASP A 89 11.44 -4.30 1.41
CA ASP A 89 10.52 -3.40 2.11
C ASP A 89 9.16 -3.33 1.42
N LEU A 90 9.17 -3.20 0.09
CA LEU A 90 7.97 -3.25 -0.73
C LEU A 90 7.20 -4.58 -0.55
N ALA A 91 7.90 -5.70 -0.70
CA ALA A 91 7.33 -7.03 -0.55
C ALA A 91 6.70 -7.21 0.84
N ASN A 92 7.40 -6.73 1.87
CA ASN A 92 6.94 -6.78 3.24
C ASN A 92 5.73 -5.90 3.48
N GLN A 93 5.71 -4.68 2.94
CA GLN A 93 4.60 -3.76 3.09
C GLN A 93 3.34 -4.25 2.38
N LEU A 94 3.47 -4.87 1.20
CA LEU A 94 2.35 -5.50 0.50
C LEU A 94 1.79 -6.67 1.31
N ALA A 95 2.66 -7.54 1.83
CA ALA A 95 2.24 -8.66 2.68
C ALA A 95 1.55 -8.18 3.96
N GLU A 96 2.10 -7.16 4.64
CA GLU A 96 1.53 -6.60 5.86
C GLU A 96 0.15 -5.98 5.63
N SER A 97 0.01 -5.25 4.53
CA SER A 97 -1.27 -4.64 4.16
C SER A 97 -2.31 -5.71 3.88
N MET A 98 -1.98 -6.75 3.12
CA MET A 98 -2.92 -7.83 2.81
C MET A 98 -3.25 -8.71 4.02
N LEU A 99 -2.29 -8.91 4.93
CA LEU A 99 -2.52 -9.56 6.21
C LEU A 99 -3.53 -8.75 7.05
N SER A 100 -3.33 -7.44 7.14
CA SER A 100 -4.24 -6.52 7.82
C SER A 100 -5.65 -6.55 7.20
N GLU A 101 -5.75 -6.48 5.88
CA GLU A 101 -7.03 -6.55 5.16
C GLU A 101 -7.77 -7.88 5.38
N ALA A 102 -7.03 -8.99 5.46
CA ALA A 102 -7.60 -10.30 5.78
C ALA A 102 -8.14 -10.35 7.21
N VAL A 103 -7.34 -9.94 8.21
CA VAL A 103 -7.77 -9.94 9.62
C VAL A 103 -8.97 -9.03 9.84
N GLN A 104 -9.00 -7.84 9.21
CA GLN A 104 -10.13 -6.92 9.28
C GLN A 104 -11.44 -7.50 8.70
N ARG A 105 -11.34 -8.45 7.77
CA ARG A 105 -12.49 -9.17 7.18
C ARG A 105 -12.88 -10.42 7.95
N GLY A 106 -12.24 -10.68 9.10
CA GLY A 106 -12.58 -11.79 9.99
C GLY A 106 -11.86 -13.10 9.70
N PHE A 107 -10.85 -13.11 8.82
CA PHE A 107 -10.00 -14.27 8.65
C PHE A 107 -9.09 -14.46 9.87
N VAL A 108 -8.91 -15.71 10.30
CA VAL A 108 -7.82 -16.08 11.22
C VAL A 108 -6.56 -16.25 10.37
N ALA A 109 -5.64 -15.28 10.44
CA ALA A 109 -4.46 -15.28 9.58
C ALA A 109 -3.17 -15.71 10.30
N VAL A 110 -2.28 -16.36 9.55
CA VAL A 110 -0.93 -16.76 9.99
C VAL A 110 0.09 -16.05 9.10
N ASP A 111 0.97 -15.24 9.68
CA ASP A 111 2.11 -14.66 8.96
C ASP A 111 3.21 -15.71 8.80
N LEU A 112 3.49 -16.11 7.55
CA LEU A 112 4.50 -17.12 7.24
C LEU A 112 5.93 -16.60 7.42
N ARG A 113 6.15 -15.28 7.34
CA ARG A 113 7.49 -14.69 7.48
C ARG A 113 8.05 -14.88 8.88
N LEU A 114 7.17 -14.91 9.88
CA LEU A 114 7.53 -15.18 11.28
C LEU A 114 7.85 -16.66 11.54
N ARG A 115 7.55 -17.55 10.58
CA ARG A 115 7.74 -19.00 10.72
C ARG A 115 8.99 -19.42 9.94
N GLN A 116 10.14 -19.21 10.59
CA GLN A 116 11.50 -19.43 10.05
C GLN A 116 11.73 -20.83 9.43
N GLU A 117 10.96 -21.84 9.83
CA GLU A 117 11.14 -23.23 9.40
C GLU A 117 10.76 -23.50 7.93
N LEU A 118 9.92 -22.66 7.30
CA LEU A 118 9.47 -22.85 5.92
C LEU A 118 10.47 -22.32 4.86
N LEU A 119 11.36 -21.40 5.25
CA LEU A 119 12.24 -20.66 4.33
C LEU A 119 13.64 -21.29 4.15
N LEU A 120 13.98 -22.32 4.93
CA LEU A 120 15.34 -22.85 5.03
C LEU A 120 15.66 -24.09 4.17
N GLN A 121 14.82 -24.47 3.19
CA GLN A 121 15.04 -25.71 2.42
C GLN A 121 15.13 -25.47 0.90
N THR A 122 16.31 -25.75 0.36
CA THR A 122 16.86 -25.34 -0.94
C THR A 122 16.54 -26.24 -2.15
N ASP A 123 15.54 -27.12 -2.05
CA ASP A 123 15.29 -28.13 -3.08
C ASP A 123 13.99 -27.87 -3.88
N HIS A 124 14.11 -27.44 -5.14
CA HIS A 124 13.15 -26.56 -5.81
C HIS A 124 11.77 -27.19 -6.15
N GLU A 125 11.68 -28.48 -6.47
CA GLU A 125 10.39 -29.11 -6.82
C GLU A 125 9.73 -29.82 -5.64
N GLN A 126 10.52 -30.34 -4.70
CA GLN A 126 10.00 -31.01 -3.51
C GLN A 126 9.76 -30.05 -2.33
N ALA A 127 10.37 -28.86 -2.33
CA ALA A 127 10.14 -27.85 -1.29
C ALA A 127 8.71 -27.32 -1.29
N LEU A 128 8.13 -27.03 -2.46
CA LEU A 128 6.77 -26.46 -2.52
C LEU A 128 5.72 -27.42 -1.94
N SER A 129 5.76 -28.70 -2.35
CA SER A 129 4.85 -29.73 -1.82
C SER A 129 5.02 -29.94 -0.31
N ARG A 130 6.26 -29.89 0.19
CA ARG A 130 6.55 -29.96 1.64
C ARG A 130 6.08 -28.71 2.39
N GLN A 131 6.29 -27.52 1.84
CA GLN A 131 5.81 -26.25 2.41
C GLN A 131 4.28 -26.23 2.48
N ILE A 132 3.59 -26.64 1.41
CA ILE A 132 2.12 -26.80 1.41
C ILE A 132 1.68 -27.81 2.47
N SER A 133 2.38 -28.94 2.59
CA SER A 133 2.09 -29.96 3.60
C SER A 133 2.31 -29.44 5.02
N ALA A 134 3.40 -28.71 5.27
CA ALA A 134 3.72 -28.08 6.55
C ALA A 134 2.70 -27.01 6.94
N LEU A 135 2.26 -26.17 5.99
CA LEU A 135 1.21 -25.18 6.20
C LEU A 135 -0.11 -25.82 6.65
N ARG A 136 -0.48 -26.95 6.05
CA ARG A 136 -1.69 -27.69 6.41
C ARG A 136 -1.52 -28.40 7.76
N GLN A 137 -0.48 -29.21 7.91
CA GLN A 137 -0.33 -30.13 9.04
C GLN A 137 0.15 -29.44 10.32
N GLN A 138 1.09 -28.51 10.21
CA GLN A 138 1.70 -27.85 11.38
C GLN A 138 1.03 -26.53 11.74
N HIS A 139 0.37 -25.87 10.78
CA HIS A 139 -0.15 -24.51 10.98
C HIS A 139 -1.66 -24.41 10.79
N GLY A 140 -2.33 -25.50 10.40
CA GLY A 140 -3.79 -25.55 10.24
C GLY A 140 -4.33 -24.63 9.15
N ALA A 141 -3.46 -24.08 8.31
CA ALA A 141 -3.86 -23.22 7.20
C ALA A 141 -4.60 -24.08 6.16
N ARG A 142 -5.75 -23.58 5.69
CA ARG A 142 -6.52 -24.21 4.60
C ARG A 142 -6.39 -23.46 3.29
N ALA A 143 -6.03 -22.18 3.37
CA ALA A 143 -5.75 -21.37 2.20
C ALA A 143 -4.44 -20.59 2.39
N LEU A 144 -3.82 -20.22 1.27
CA LEU A 144 -2.62 -19.39 1.18
C LEU A 144 -2.92 -18.16 0.34
N LEU A 145 -2.76 -16.98 0.92
CA LEU A 145 -2.69 -15.71 0.22
C LEU A 145 -1.22 -15.46 -0.14
N THR A 146 -0.98 -15.30 -1.43
CA THR A 146 0.34 -14.99 -1.98
C THR A 146 0.20 -13.97 -3.10
N GLY A 147 1.29 -13.28 -3.43
CA GLY A 147 1.26 -12.29 -4.49
C GLY A 147 2.57 -12.19 -5.25
N THR A 148 2.46 -11.69 -6.48
CA THR A 148 3.61 -11.27 -7.27
C THR A 148 3.47 -9.84 -7.73
N TYR A 149 4.58 -9.17 -7.99
CA TYR A 149 4.55 -7.85 -8.60
C TYR A 149 5.47 -7.78 -9.82
N THR A 150 5.18 -6.85 -10.73
CA THR A 150 6.03 -6.51 -11.87
C THR A 150 6.27 -5.02 -11.88
N VAL A 151 7.53 -4.62 -11.85
CA VAL A 151 7.95 -3.23 -12.01
C VAL A 151 7.79 -2.81 -13.47
N GLN A 152 7.13 -1.69 -13.70
CA GLN A 152 6.95 -1.00 -14.98
C GLN A 152 7.43 0.46 -14.85
N GLU A 153 7.48 1.19 -15.96
CA GLU A 153 7.96 2.59 -15.97
C GLU A 153 7.15 3.49 -15.05
N ASP A 154 5.82 3.34 -15.05
CA ASP A 154 4.92 4.21 -14.30
C ASP A 154 4.52 3.67 -12.91
N GLY A 155 4.90 2.45 -12.57
CA GLY A 155 4.48 1.82 -11.31
C GLY A 155 4.66 0.32 -11.25
N LEU A 156 3.86 -0.33 -10.41
CA LEU A 156 3.84 -1.76 -10.20
C LEU A 156 2.50 -2.35 -10.64
N VAL A 157 2.54 -3.47 -11.37
CA VAL A 157 1.38 -4.36 -11.46
C VAL A 157 1.50 -5.39 -10.36
N VAL A 158 0.55 -5.39 -9.43
CA VAL A 158 0.49 -6.32 -8.30
C VAL A 158 -0.60 -7.34 -8.55
N ASN A 159 -0.25 -8.62 -8.44
CA ASN A 159 -1.15 -9.75 -8.56
C ASN A 159 -1.25 -10.45 -7.21
N VAL A 160 -2.46 -10.78 -6.79
CA VAL A 160 -2.74 -11.51 -5.55
C VAL A 160 -3.57 -12.74 -5.88
N ARG A 161 -3.28 -13.84 -5.20
CA ARG A 161 -4.02 -15.11 -5.33
C ARG A 161 -4.32 -15.66 -3.96
N LEU A 162 -5.52 -16.23 -3.84
CA LEU A 162 -5.90 -17.11 -2.75
C LEU A 162 -5.91 -18.54 -3.28
N ILE A 163 -5.12 -19.41 -2.67
CA ILE A 163 -4.91 -20.79 -3.08
C ILE A 163 -5.44 -21.72 -1.99
N GLU A 164 -6.40 -22.58 -2.31
CA GLU A 164 -6.82 -23.67 -1.42
C GLU A 164 -5.70 -24.71 -1.32
N LEU A 165 -5.25 -25.03 -0.11
CA LEU A 165 -4.08 -25.88 0.10
C LEU A 165 -4.39 -27.38 -0.09
N ASP A 166 -5.65 -27.79 0.04
CA ASP A 166 -6.05 -29.19 -0.06
C ASP A 166 -5.91 -29.75 -1.49
N ASN A 167 -6.23 -28.93 -2.51
CA ASN A 167 -6.21 -29.31 -3.92
C ASN A 167 -5.39 -28.35 -4.80
N GLN A 168 -4.75 -27.33 -4.22
CA GLN A 168 -3.93 -26.31 -4.88
C GLN A 168 -4.70 -25.44 -5.89
N GLN A 169 -6.03 -25.34 -5.75
CA GLN A 169 -6.85 -24.52 -6.63
C GLN A 169 -6.74 -23.04 -6.26
N VAL A 170 -6.62 -22.18 -7.28
CA VAL A 170 -6.75 -20.73 -7.11
C VAL A 170 -8.24 -20.41 -7.00
N ILE A 171 -8.71 -20.15 -5.78
CA ILE A 171 -10.13 -19.90 -5.47
C ILE A 171 -10.50 -18.42 -5.57
N ALA A 172 -9.51 -17.52 -5.56
CA ALA A 172 -9.69 -16.12 -5.88
C ALA A 172 -8.39 -15.49 -6.40
N ALA A 173 -8.52 -14.45 -7.22
CA ALA A 173 -7.40 -13.65 -7.69
C ALA A 173 -7.81 -12.19 -7.88
N ALA A 174 -6.85 -11.29 -7.70
CA ALA A 174 -7.03 -9.87 -7.97
C ALA A 174 -5.72 -9.29 -8.54
N THR A 175 -5.87 -8.26 -9.38
CA THR A 175 -4.76 -7.51 -9.94
C THR A 175 -5.06 -6.03 -9.83
N ASP A 176 -4.06 -5.23 -9.46
CA ASP A 176 -4.17 -3.78 -9.42
C ASP A 176 -2.84 -3.13 -9.81
N PHE A 177 -2.93 -1.88 -10.26
CA PHE A 177 -1.79 -1.04 -10.61
C PHE A 177 -1.51 -0.02 -9.50
N VAL A 178 -0.28 -0.02 -9.00
CA VAL A 178 0.22 0.90 -7.97
C VAL A 178 1.21 1.87 -8.61
N PRO A 179 0.89 3.16 -8.75
CA PRO A 179 1.82 4.15 -9.29
C PRO A 179 3.11 4.24 -8.47
N HIS A 180 4.25 4.48 -9.13
CA HIS A 180 5.57 4.55 -8.47
C HIS A 180 5.63 5.66 -7.41
N ASN A 181 4.91 6.77 -7.64
CA ASN A 181 4.87 7.92 -6.74
C ASN A 181 4.11 7.66 -5.42
N VAL A 182 3.57 6.45 -5.22
CA VAL A 182 2.98 6.00 -3.95
C VAL A 182 4.05 5.60 -2.93
N MET A 183 5.12 4.95 -3.38
CA MET A 183 6.13 4.31 -2.52
C MET A 183 7.45 5.06 -2.56
N TRP A 184 7.76 5.65 -3.70
CA TRP A 184 8.99 6.41 -3.92
C TRP A 184 8.62 7.81 -4.36
N SER A 185 9.26 8.83 -3.80
CA SER A 185 9.22 10.13 -4.47
C SER A 185 9.84 9.95 -5.85
N PRO A 186 9.25 10.48 -6.94
CA PRO A 186 9.86 10.35 -8.27
C PRO A 186 11.31 10.82 -8.19
N ASP A 187 12.26 9.91 -8.42
CA ASP A 187 13.69 10.20 -8.34
C ASP A 187 14.05 11.21 -9.43
N LYS A 188 14.03 12.48 -9.06
CA LYS A 188 14.35 13.58 -9.95
C LYS A 188 15.85 13.87 -9.99
N ILE A 189 16.70 13.05 -9.38
CA ILE A 189 18.15 13.31 -9.31
C ILE A 189 18.92 12.10 -9.80
N GLN A 190 19.35 12.13 -11.07
CA GLN A 190 20.29 11.14 -11.60
C GLN A 190 21.72 11.64 -11.41
N LYS A 191 22.56 10.90 -10.69
CA LYS A 191 24.01 11.18 -10.65
C LYS A 191 24.67 10.54 -11.87
N ARG A 192 25.15 11.34 -12.83
CA ARG A 192 26.02 10.85 -13.92
C ARG A 192 27.42 11.45 -13.75
N GLY A 193 28.39 10.61 -13.42
CA GLY A 193 29.74 11.05 -13.01
C GLY A 193 29.69 11.85 -11.71
N ASN A 194 30.27 13.05 -11.72
CA ASN A 194 30.24 13.98 -10.57
C ASN A 194 29.05 14.95 -10.60
N TYR A 195 28.14 14.82 -11.56
CA TYR A 195 27.04 15.76 -11.75
C TYR A 195 25.70 15.15 -11.33
N LEU A 196 24.91 15.95 -10.63
CA LEU A 196 23.53 15.67 -10.28
C LEU A 196 22.62 16.30 -11.34
N PHE A 197 21.93 15.48 -12.12
CA PHE A 197 20.98 15.92 -13.13
C PHE A 197 19.58 15.99 -12.52
N ARG A 198 19.00 17.19 -12.49
CA ARG A 198 17.61 17.42 -12.10
C ARG A 198 16.74 17.61 -13.34
N SER A 199 15.71 16.78 -13.51
CA SER A 199 14.84 16.77 -14.70
C SER A 199 13.74 17.84 -14.67
N ASP A 200 13.82 18.85 -13.79
CA ASP A 200 12.81 19.91 -13.63
C ASP A 200 12.94 21.06 -14.64
N ARG A 201 13.94 21.03 -15.53
CA ARG A 201 14.04 21.98 -16.65
C ARG A 201 13.36 21.45 -17.90
N ILE A 202 12.05 21.65 -17.96
CA ILE A 202 11.32 21.73 -19.24
C ILE A 202 11.81 23.01 -19.93
N GLY A 203 12.65 22.85 -20.95
CA GLY A 203 12.91 23.81 -22.02
C GLY A 203 13.22 25.26 -21.64
N GLU A 204 14.49 25.56 -21.38
CA GLU A 204 15.06 26.84 -21.79
C GLU A 204 16.10 26.54 -22.87
N LYS A 205 15.83 27.03 -24.08
CA LYS A 205 16.78 27.02 -25.20
C LYS A 205 17.90 28.02 -24.85
N PRO A 206 19.18 27.70 -25.09
CA PRO A 206 20.27 28.66 -24.92
C PRO A 206 20.09 29.88 -25.83
#